data_AF-A0A6A4Z3H6-F1
#
_entry.id   AF-A0A6A4Z3H6-F1
#
_cell.length_a   1.000
_cell.length_b   1.000
_cell.length_c   1.000
_cell.angle_alpha   90.00
_cell.angle_beta   90.00
_cell.angle_gamma   90.00
#
_symmetry.space_group_name_H-M   'P 1'
#
loop_
_entity.id
_entity.type
_entity.pdbx_description
1 polymer ?
#
loop_
_entity_poly.entity_id
_entity_poly.type
_entity_poly.pdbx_seq_one_letter_code
_entity_poly.pdbx_strand_id
1 'polypeptide(L)'
;KPTPAPTSTKPTPAPPSKNPTPAPTKQPPSPAPTPSPTPVPVTPPSCARVRKSWDSMTADEQATYVSAIGLAMDKGLYQKFVYIHQEQMSNREAHGTCVFLFWHRKYLLGFENMLRSLGDRYKCLTLPYWDYVQHYSTMQKTRNCNSIESCSPVTKALGGSTQGSRSSKALFGYTFS
;
A
#
# COMPACT_ATOMS: atom_id res chain seq x y z
N LYS A 1 31.70 -33.65 -40.49
CA LYS A 1 32.92 -32.95 -40.00
C LYS A 1 33.28 -33.56 -38.64
N PRO A 2 34.34 -34.38 -38.55
CA PRO A 2 34.70 -35.08 -37.32
C PRO A 2 35.49 -34.15 -36.37
N THR A 3 35.19 -34.21 -35.08
CA THR A 3 35.95 -33.52 -34.03
C THR A 3 37.18 -34.36 -33.69
N PRO A 4 38.41 -33.82 -33.76
CA PRO A 4 39.59 -34.49 -33.22
C PRO A 4 39.74 -34.18 -31.72
N ALA A 5 39.90 -35.22 -30.91
CA ALA A 5 40.78 -35.18 -29.72
C ALA A 5 42.22 -35.38 -30.24
N PRO A 6 43.30 -34.81 -29.65
CA PRO A 6 43.78 -35.05 -28.27
C PRO A 6 44.45 -33.75 -27.68
N THR A 7 45.19 -33.64 -26.56
CA THR A 7 46.29 -34.45 -25.99
C THR A 7 46.64 -33.92 -24.59
N SER A 8 47.01 -34.83 -23.69
CA SER A 8 47.67 -34.55 -22.40
C SER A 8 49.05 -33.92 -22.59
N THR A 9 49.33 -32.79 -21.94
CA THR A 9 50.68 -32.20 -21.87
C THR A 9 51.21 -32.23 -20.43
N LYS A 10 52.41 -32.81 -20.31
CA LYS A 10 53.25 -32.90 -19.11
C LYS A 10 53.72 -31.50 -18.66
N PRO A 11 53.94 -31.23 -17.36
CA PRO A 11 54.35 -29.90 -16.89
C PRO A 11 55.82 -29.59 -17.24
N THR A 12 56.08 -28.37 -17.68
CA THR A 12 57.43 -27.81 -17.90
C THR A 12 57.88 -27.03 -16.65
N PRO A 13 59.17 -27.04 -16.25
CA PRO A 13 59.67 -26.37 -15.05
C PRO A 13 59.74 -24.84 -15.19
N ALA A 14 59.47 -24.13 -14.10
CA ALA A 14 59.60 -22.67 -13.99
C ALA A 14 61.06 -22.23 -13.75
N PRO A 15 61.49 -21.04 -14.24
CA PRO A 15 62.82 -20.49 -13.99
C PRO A 15 62.99 -19.92 -12.56
N PRO A 16 64.24 -19.82 -12.05
CA PRO A 16 64.51 -19.48 -10.66
C PRO A 16 64.36 -17.98 -10.37
N SER A 17 63.55 -17.64 -9.36
CA SER A 17 63.46 -16.29 -8.80
C SER A 17 64.65 -16.02 -7.88
N LYS A 18 65.48 -15.02 -8.24
CA LYS A 18 66.56 -14.49 -7.39
C LYS A 18 66.07 -13.22 -6.70
N ASN A 19 65.43 -13.35 -5.55
CA ASN A 19 65.50 -12.33 -4.49
C ASN A 19 65.04 -12.92 -3.15
N PRO A 20 65.80 -12.73 -2.05
CA PRO A 20 65.42 -13.26 -0.75
C PRO A 20 64.24 -12.48 -0.16
N THR A 21 63.17 -13.21 0.17
CA THR A 21 62.01 -12.72 0.91
C THR A 21 62.40 -12.39 2.36
N PRO A 22 62.05 -11.20 2.90
CA PRO A 22 62.23 -10.90 4.32
C PRO A 22 61.35 -11.80 5.20
N ALA A 23 61.89 -12.23 6.34
CA ALA A 23 61.19 -13.08 7.31
C ALA A 23 59.91 -12.40 7.88
N PRO A 24 58.85 -13.18 8.20
CA PRO A 24 57.59 -12.63 8.68
C PRO A 24 57.72 -12.12 10.12
N THR A 25 57.47 -10.83 10.31
CA THR A 25 57.34 -10.20 11.63
C THR A 25 56.04 -10.69 12.30
N LYS A 26 56.13 -11.22 13.54
CA LYS A 26 54.95 -11.59 14.34
C LYS A 26 54.11 -10.35 14.62
N GLN A 27 52.92 -10.27 14.03
CA GLN A 27 51.94 -9.22 14.28
C GLN A 27 51.21 -9.51 15.61
N PRO A 28 50.98 -8.51 16.49
CA PRO A 28 50.18 -8.68 17.70
C PRO A 28 48.74 -9.10 17.37
N PRO A 29 48.06 -9.88 18.23
CA PRO A 29 46.68 -10.28 17.97
C PRO A 29 45.76 -9.06 17.89
N SER A 30 45.00 -8.98 16.81
CA SER A 30 43.94 -7.99 16.63
C SER A 30 42.86 -8.17 17.72
N PRO A 31 42.32 -7.09 18.31
CA PRO A 31 41.19 -7.20 19.21
C PRO A 31 39.96 -7.79 18.48
N ALA A 32 39.21 -8.64 19.18
CA ALA A 32 38.01 -9.27 18.66
C ALA A 32 36.95 -8.23 18.24
N PRO A 33 36.16 -8.49 17.19
CA PRO A 33 35.07 -7.59 16.82
C PRO A 33 34.03 -7.53 17.95
N THR A 34 33.75 -6.32 18.43
CA THR A 34 32.65 -6.04 19.35
C THR A 34 31.35 -6.54 18.74
N PRO A 35 30.53 -7.33 19.45
CA PRO A 35 29.24 -7.77 18.92
C PRO A 35 28.36 -6.54 18.67
N SER A 36 27.86 -6.40 17.43
CA SER A 36 26.79 -5.45 17.12
C SER A 36 25.60 -5.72 18.03
N PRO A 37 24.94 -4.68 18.58
CA PRO A 37 23.76 -4.88 19.42
C PRO A 37 22.69 -5.61 18.60
N THR A 38 22.21 -6.73 19.12
CA THR A 38 21.04 -7.45 18.61
C THR A 38 19.88 -6.47 18.48
N PRO A 39 19.20 -6.37 17.31
CA PRO A 39 18.01 -5.55 17.20
C PRO A 39 17.00 -6.02 18.24
N VAL A 40 16.66 -5.13 19.17
CA VAL A 40 15.62 -5.38 20.16
C VAL A 40 14.34 -5.71 19.39
N PRO A 41 13.59 -6.78 19.76
CA PRO A 41 12.29 -7.04 19.14
C PRO A 41 11.39 -5.82 19.35
N VAL A 42 11.19 -5.03 18.29
CA VAL A 42 10.19 -3.96 18.32
C VAL A 42 8.85 -4.65 18.30
N THR A 43 8.24 -4.79 19.47
CA THR A 43 6.85 -5.23 19.57
C THR A 43 6.04 -4.29 18.67
N PRO A 44 5.40 -4.78 17.60
CA PRO A 44 4.62 -3.91 16.74
C PRO A 44 3.58 -3.21 17.62
N PRO A 45 3.34 -1.91 17.44
CA PRO A 45 2.35 -1.21 18.24
C PRO A 45 1.03 -1.96 18.10
N SER A 46 0.49 -2.41 19.24
CA SER A 46 -0.82 -3.05 19.32
C SER A 46 -1.88 -1.96 19.12
N CYS A 47 -2.04 -1.51 17.89
CA CYS A 47 -3.07 -0.56 17.52
C CYS A 47 -4.37 -1.31 17.31
N ALA A 48 -5.35 -1.06 18.18
CA ALA A 48 -6.71 -1.54 18.01
C ALA A 48 -7.26 -1.11 16.64
N ARG A 49 -7.92 -2.03 15.94
CA ARG A 49 -8.54 -1.74 14.63
C ARG A 49 -10.00 -1.35 14.81
N VAL A 50 -10.22 -0.12 15.26
CA VAL A 50 -11.56 0.45 15.41
C VAL A 50 -11.84 1.40 14.25
N ARG A 51 -12.73 1.00 13.34
CA ARG A 51 -13.18 1.86 12.23
C ARG A 51 -14.19 2.86 12.76
N LYS A 52 -13.96 4.15 12.47
CA LYS A 52 -14.77 5.28 12.94
C LYS A 52 -15.59 5.87 11.80
N SER A 53 -16.69 6.55 12.12
CA SER A 53 -17.35 7.41 11.14
C SER A 53 -16.38 8.53 10.75
N TRP A 54 -16.44 8.99 9.51
CA TRP A 54 -15.65 10.14 9.08
C TRP A 54 -15.80 11.33 10.04
N ASP A 55 -17.02 11.60 10.50
CA ASP A 55 -17.36 12.74 11.34
C ASP A 55 -16.86 12.63 12.79
N SER A 56 -16.50 11.42 13.24
CA SER A 56 -15.90 11.18 14.56
C SER A 56 -14.37 11.10 14.53
N MET A 57 -13.76 11.22 13.34
CA MET A 57 -12.31 11.30 13.22
C MET A 57 -11.81 12.70 13.54
N THR A 58 -10.64 12.76 14.14
CA THR A 58 -9.86 14.00 14.25
C THR A 58 -9.36 14.45 12.87
N ALA A 59 -9.03 15.75 12.75
CA ALA A 59 -8.45 16.29 11.52
C ALA A 59 -7.16 15.56 11.10
N ASP A 60 -6.32 15.17 12.07
CA ASP A 60 -5.09 14.43 11.81
C ASP A 60 -5.34 13.01 11.31
N GLU A 61 -6.36 12.33 11.84
CA GLU A 61 -6.77 11.01 11.34
C GLU A 61 -7.30 11.12 9.89
N GLN A 62 -8.11 12.14 9.59
CA GLN A 62 -8.63 12.37 8.24
C GLN A 62 -7.49 12.69 7.26
N ALA A 63 -6.58 13.60 7.64
CA ALA A 63 -5.42 13.96 6.83
C ALA A 63 -4.48 12.77 6.61
N THR A 64 -4.29 11.93 7.65
CA THR A 64 -3.49 10.70 7.53
C THR A 64 -4.13 9.72 6.55
N TYR A 65 -5.45 9.51 6.63
CA TYR A 65 -6.18 8.66 5.68
C TYR A 65 -6.07 9.18 4.24
N VAL A 66 -6.35 10.47 4.01
CA VAL A 66 -6.26 11.08 2.66
C VAL A 66 -4.85 10.96 2.10
N SER A 67 -3.82 11.24 2.92
CA SER A 67 -2.43 11.09 2.47
C SER A 67 -2.04 9.64 2.15
N ALA A 68 -2.58 8.66 2.88
CA ALA A 68 -2.36 7.24 2.61
C ALA A 68 -2.99 6.83 1.27
N ILE A 69 -4.20 7.31 0.97
CA ILE A 69 -4.87 7.09 -0.31
C ILE A 69 -4.04 7.69 -1.45
N GLY A 70 -3.62 8.95 -1.34
CA GLY A 70 -2.77 9.60 -2.34
C GLY A 70 -1.48 8.81 -2.59
N LEU A 71 -0.77 8.41 -1.53
CA LEU A 71 0.45 7.61 -1.67
C LEU A 71 0.19 6.22 -2.29
N ALA A 72 -0.94 5.58 -1.97
CA ALA A 72 -1.33 4.32 -2.59
C ALA A 72 -1.64 4.48 -4.10
N MET A 73 -2.21 5.62 -4.50
CA MET A 73 -2.43 5.96 -5.91
C MET A 73 -1.09 6.19 -6.62
N ASP A 74 -0.18 7.00 -6.04
CA ASP A 74 1.15 7.28 -6.61
C ASP A 74 1.97 6.00 -6.81
N LYS A 75 1.84 5.03 -5.91
CA LYS A 75 2.50 3.71 -5.99
C LYS A 75 1.77 2.71 -6.90
N GLY A 76 0.63 3.07 -7.48
CA GLY A 76 -0.23 2.19 -8.28
C GLY A 76 -0.91 1.07 -7.49
N LEU A 77 -0.84 1.10 -6.16
CA LEU A 77 -1.46 0.10 -5.28
C LEU A 77 -2.98 0.24 -5.22
N TYR A 78 -3.48 1.48 -5.23
CA TYR A 78 -4.93 1.73 -5.31
C TYR A 78 -5.52 1.13 -6.59
N GLN A 79 -4.85 1.33 -7.73
CA GLN A 79 -5.28 0.80 -9.03
C GLN A 79 -5.36 -0.74 -9.04
N LYS A 80 -4.45 -1.44 -8.35
CA LYS A 80 -4.52 -2.91 -8.22
C LYS A 80 -5.82 -3.37 -7.55
N PHE A 81 -6.28 -2.66 -6.53
CA PHE A 81 -7.55 -2.98 -5.87
C PHE A 81 -8.76 -2.72 -6.77
N VAL A 82 -8.73 -1.65 -7.57
CA VAL A 82 -9.72 -1.42 -8.65
C VAL A 82 -9.75 -2.61 -9.62
N TYR A 83 -8.59 -3.09 -10.08
CA TYR A 83 -8.52 -4.24 -10.98
C TYR A 83 -8.98 -5.54 -10.33
N ILE A 84 -8.66 -5.78 -9.06
CA ILE A 84 -9.17 -6.95 -8.32
C ILE A 84 -10.70 -6.94 -8.32
N HIS A 85 -11.34 -5.80 -8.09
CA HIS A 85 -12.81 -5.72 -8.09
C HIS A 85 -13.43 -5.78 -9.50
N GLN A 86 -12.71 -5.28 -10.51
CA GLN A 86 -13.19 -5.19 -11.90
C GLN A 86 -13.01 -6.51 -12.67
N GLU A 87 -11.99 -7.30 -12.35
CA GLU A 87 -11.71 -8.58 -13.02
C GLU A 87 -12.98 -9.45 -13.06
N GLN A 88 -13.27 -10.04 -14.21
CA GLN A 88 -14.58 -10.61 -14.52
C GLN A 88 -15.01 -11.70 -13.54
N MET A 89 -14.11 -12.60 -13.16
CA MET A 89 -14.42 -13.69 -12.23
C MET A 89 -14.59 -13.17 -10.82
N SER A 90 -13.67 -12.31 -10.38
CA SER A 90 -13.73 -11.65 -9.09
C SER A 90 -15.00 -10.80 -8.92
N ASN A 91 -15.43 -10.10 -9.98
CA ASN A 91 -16.66 -9.31 -9.96
C ASN A 91 -17.91 -10.19 -9.83
N ARG A 92 -17.94 -11.34 -10.52
CA ARG A 92 -19.01 -12.35 -10.41
C ARG A 92 -19.05 -12.98 -9.02
N GLU A 93 -17.92 -13.20 -8.37
CA GLU A 93 -17.88 -13.62 -6.98
C GLU A 93 -18.43 -12.51 -6.07
N ALA A 94 -18.02 -11.27 -6.30
CA ALA A 94 -18.33 -10.12 -5.47
C ALA A 94 -19.81 -9.71 -5.49
N HIS A 95 -20.56 -9.93 -6.59
CA HIS A 95 -21.92 -9.38 -6.78
C HIS A 95 -22.93 -10.44 -7.22
N GLY A 96 -24.21 -10.23 -6.85
CA GLY A 96 -25.30 -11.12 -7.27
C GLY A 96 -25.27 -12.51 -6.63
N THR A 97 -24.46 -12.69 -5.58
CA THR A 97 -24.27 -13.96 -4.87
C THR A 97 -24.50 -13.79 -3.37
N CYS A 98 -24.67 -14.91 -2.66
CA CYS A 98 -24.74 -14.95 -1.20
C CYS A 98 -23.43 -14.54 -0.52
N VAL A 99 -22.32 -14.45 -1.27
CA VAL A 99 -21.01 -14.08 -0.72
C VAL A 99 -20.69 -12.58 -0.83
N PHE A 100 -21.61 -11.76 -1.37
CA PHE A 100 -21.45 -10.30 -1.52
C PHE A 100 -20.81 -9.64 -0.29
N LEU A 101 -21.41 -9.82 0.90
CA LEU A 101 -20.92 -9.19 2.13
C LEU A 101 -19.55 -9.72 2.57
N PHE A 102 -19.30 -11.02 2.39
CA PHE A 102 -18.05 -11.67 2.81
C PHE A 102 -16.89 -11.28 1.91
N TRP A 103 -17.12 -11.24 0.59
CA TRP A 103 -16.14 -10.83 -0.40
C TRP A 103 -15.69 -9.38 -0.14
N HIS A 104 -16.65 -8.45 0.03
CA HIS A 104 -16.34 -7.04 0.30
C HIS A 104 -15.67 -6.85 1.66
N ARG A 105 -16.05 -7.61 2.68
CA ARG A 105 -15.37 -7.58 3.99
C ARG A 105 -13.90 -7.98 3.86
N LYS A 106 -13.59 -9.04 3.10
CA LYS A 106 -12.21 -9.46 2.82
C LYS A 106 -11.46 -8.41 2.00
N TYR A 107 -12.10 -7.85 0.97
CA TYR A 107 -11.54 -6.78 0.15
C TYR A 107 -11.13 -5.57 1.00
N LEU A 108 -12.02 -5.08 1.87
CA LEU A 108 -11.75 -3.96 2.77
C LEU A 108 -10.64 -4.27 3.79
N LEU A 109 -10.55 -5.52 4.29
CA LEU A 109 -9.44 -5.93 5.15
C LEU A 109 -8.10 -5.89 4.40
N GLY A 110 -8.06 -6.41 3.17
CA GLY A 110 -6.89 -6.34 2.30
C GLY A 110 -6.48 -4.90 1.99
N PHE A 111 -7.46 -4.04 1.68
CA PHE A 111 -7.23 -2.64 1.38
C PHE A 111 -6.67 -1.89 2.59
N GLU A 112 -7.22 -2.10 3.78
CA GLU A 112 -6.69 -1.54 5.04
C GLU A 112 -5.25 -2.00 5.31
N ASN A 113 -4.97 -3.29 5.13
CA ASN A 113 -3.62 -3.83 5.31
C ASN A 113 -2.62 -3.22 4.32
N MET A 114 -3.02 -3.01 3.07
CA MET A 114 -2.21 -2.32 2.07
C MET A 114 -1.88 -0.90 2.53
N LEU A 115 -2.87 -0.12 2.99
CA LEU A 115 -2.61 1.24 3.48
C LEU A 115 -1.68 1.23 4.70
N ARG A 116 -1.85 0.28 5.62
CA ARG A 116 -0.97 0.14 6.80
C ARG A 116 0.47 -0.26 6.44
N SER A 117 0.66 -0.90 5.28
CA SER A 117 2.00 -1.28 4.78
C SER A 117 2.81 -0.12 4.19
N LEU A 118 2.20 1.06 4.02
CA LEU A 118 2.84 2.21 3.38
C LEU A 118 3.93 2.89 4.24
N GLY A 119 4.12 2.47 5.49
CA GLY A 119 5.16 2.95 6.39
C GLY A 119 4.67 3.23 7.81
N ASP A 120 5.58 3.64 8.69
CA ASP A 120 5.31 3.80 10.13
C ASP A 120 4.19 4.80 10.45
N ARG A 121 4.02 5.83 9.62
CA ARG A 121 2.92 6.80 9.75
C ARG A 121 1.54 6.14 9.64
N TYR A 122 1.42 5.09 8.85
CA TYR A 122 0.15 4.45 8.51
C TYR A 122 -0.08 3.15 9.28
N LYS A 123 0.90 2.68 10.08
CA LYS A 123 0.85 1.37 10.74
C LYS A 123 -0.37 1.15 11.64
N CYS A 124 -1.02 2.22 12.09
CA CYS A 124 -2.21 2.20 12.94
C CYS A 124 -3.48 2.67 12.22
N LEU A 125 -3.41 2.98 10.92
CA LEU A 125 -4.54 3.42 10.12
C LEU A 125 -5.64 2.34 10.09
N THR A 126 -6.88 2.79 10.16
CA THR A 126 -8.09 2.00 9.93
C THR A 126 -8.94 2.68 8.86
N LEU A 127 -9.73 1.93 8.11
CA LEU A 127 -10.65 2.53 7.15
C LEU A 127 -11.77 3.30 7.88
N PRO A 128 -12.06 4.55 7.49
CA PRO A 128 -13.26 5.23 7.95
C PRO A 128 -14.50 4.67 7.24
N TYR A 129 -15.66 4.93 7.82
CA TYR A 129 -16.93 4.75 7.12
C TYR A 129 -17.68 6.08 6.95
N TRP A 130 -18.40 6.18 5.84
CA TRP A 130 -19.35 7.26 5.63
C TRP A 130 -20.71 6.84 6.20
N ASP A 131 -21.20 7.57 7.20
CA ASP A 131 -22.57 7.41 7.71
C ASP A 131 -23.60 8.07 6.77
N TYR A 132 -23.79 7.45 5.60
CA TYR A 132 -24.72 7.95 4.59
C TYR A 132 -26.15 8.07 5.13
N VAL A 133 -26.58 7.14 5.98
CA VAL A 133 -27.95 7.13 6.52
C VAL A 133 -28.19 8.37 7.36
N GLN A 134 -27.24 8.73 8.23
CA GLN A 134 -27.34 9.93 9.03
C GLN A 134 -27.33 11.20 8.17
N HIS A 135 -26.42 11.31 7.19
CA HIS A 135 -26.36 12.47 6.30
C HIS A 135 -27.62 12.62 5.42
N TYR A 136 -28.17 11.50 4.93
CA TYR A 136 -29.42 11.48 4.19
C TYR A 136 -30.61 11.89 5.07
N SER A 137 -30.70 11.37 6.30
CA SER A 137 -31.74 11.75 7.27
C SER A 137 -31.71 13.26 7.56
N THR A 138 -30.52 13.83 7.78
CA THR A 138 -30.33 15.27 7.99
C THR A 138 -30.80 16.09 6.78
N MET A 139 -30.44 15.67 5.55
CA MET A 139 -30.90 16.29 4.31
C MET A 139 -32.43 16.35 4.24
N GLN A 140 -33.09 15.24 4.54
CA GLN A 140 -34.55 15.14 4.43
C GLN A 140 -35.29 15.90 5.54
N LYS A 141 -34.75 15.95 6.76
CA LYS A 141 -35.44 16.50 7.94
C LYS A 141 -35.17 17.97 8.17
N THR A 142 -33.92 18.41 8.02
CA THR A 142 -33.52 19.77 8.43
C THR A 142 -33.65 20.79 7.30
N ARG A 143 -33.51 20.36 6.03
CA ARG A 143 -33.37 21.23 4.85
C ARG A 143 -32.28 22.32 4.98
N ASN A 144 -31.35 22.16 5.92
CA ASN A 144 -30.20 23.05 6.11
C ASN A 144 -29.13 22.88 5.01
N CYS A 145 -29.28 21.85 4.20
CA CYS A 145 -28.44 21.48 3.07
C CYS A 145 -29.34 20.83 2.02
N ASN A 146 -29.07 21.11 0.73
CA ASN A 146 -29.99 20.80 -0.37
C ASN A 146 -29.49 19.66 -1.27
N SER A 147 -28.40 18.99 -0.87
CA SER A 147 -27.80 17.88 -1.60
C SER A 147 -26.99 16.99 -0.64
N ILE A 148 -26.80 15.71 -1.00
CA ILE A 148 -25.98 14.83 -0.17
C ILE A 148 -24.55 15.37 -0.03
N GLU A 149 -24.01 16.01 -1.07
CA GLU A 149 -22.68 16.64 -1.07
C GLU A 149 -22.58 17.80 -0.08
N SER A 150 -23.66 18.58 0.07
CA SER A 150 -23.70 19.67 1.05
C SER A 150 -23.95 19.18 2.47
N CYS A 151 -24.67 18.07 2.64
CA CYS A 151 -24.99 17.47 3.94
C CYS A 151 -23.92 16.51 4.48
N SER A 152 -22.92 16.15 3.68
CA SER A 152 -21.96 15.09 3.99
C SER A 152 -20.52 15.63 3.93
N PRO A 153 -19.89 15.95 5.07
CA PRO A 153 -18.53 16.50 5.08
C PRO A 153 -17.52 15.60 4.35
N VAL A 154 -17.68 14.27 4.47
CA VAL A 154 -16.80 13.29 3.82
C VAL A 154 -16.76 13.40 2.30
N THR A 155 -17.86 13.78 1.63
CA THR A 155 -17.85 13.85 0.16
C THR A 155 -16.95 14.97 -0.32
N LYS A 156 -16.96 16.13 0.34
CA LYS A 156 -16.05 17.25 0.02
C LYS A 156 -14.61 16.92 0.40
N ALA A 157 -14.42 16.30 1.56
CA ALA A 157 -13.08 15.98 2.07
C ALA A 157 -12.33 14.95 1.23
N LEU A 158 -13.05 14.08 0.52
CA LEU A 158 -12.47 13.06 -0.38
C LEU A 158 -12.44 13.47 -1.85
N GLY A 159 -12.52 14.77 -2.14
CA GLY A 159 -12.38 15.31 -3.50
C GLY A 159 -13.69 15.48 -4.28
N GLY A 160 -14.84 15.42 -3.60
CA GLY A 160 -16.12 15.85 -4.17
C GLY A 160 -16.12 17.35 -4.47
N SER A 161 -17.02 17.77 -5.36
CA SER A 161 -17.05 19.15 -5.81
C SER A 161 -17.57 20.07 -4.70
N THR A 162 -17.19 21.35 -4.77
CA THR A 162 -17.82 22.41 -3.97
C THR A 162 -18.67 23.33 -4.84
N GLN A 163 -18.58 23.16 -6.16
CA GLN A 163 -19.27 23.96 -7.17
C GLN A 163 -19.70 23.05 -8.32
N GLY A 164 -21.00 22.83 -8.48
CA GLY A 164 -21.58 22.07 -9.58
C GLY A 164 -22.39 22.95 -10.51
N SER A 165 -22.28 22.72 -11.82
CA SER A 165 -23.20 23.26 -12.82
C SER A 165 -23.95 22.10 -13.48
N ARG A 166 -25.24 22.29 -13.77
CA ARG A 166 -25.99 21.31 -14.55
C ARG A 166 -25.41 21.29 -15.97
N SER A 167 -25.11 20.10 -16.45
CA SER A 167 -24.61 19.88 -17.81
C SER A 167 -25.51 18.86 -18.49
N SER A 168 -26.02 19.21 -19.68
CA SER A 168 -26.68 18.27 -20.58
C SER A 168 -25.69 17.61 -21.56
N LYS A 169 -24.39 17.89 -21.42
CA LYS A 169 -23.37 17.26 -22.27
C LYS A 169 -23.32 15.77 -22.00
N ALA A 170 -23.19 15.00 -23.08
CA ALA A 170 -22.98 13.57 -22.97
C ALA A 170 -21.65 13.29 -22.24
N LEU A 171 -21.67 12.40 -21.24
CA LEU A 171 -20.47 11.87 -20.59
C LEU A 171 -20.16 10.53 -21.26
N PHE A 172 -19.01 10.44 -21.92
CA PHE A 172 -18.58 9.24 -22.66
C PHE A 172 -19.63 8.72 -23.68
N GLY A 173 -20.38 9.63 -24.31
CA GLY A 173 -21.43 9.28 -25.27
C GLY A 173 -22.80 8.94 -24.66
N TYR A 174 -22.92 8.95 -23.32
CA TYR A 174 -24.17 8.74 -22.61
C TYR A 174 -24.78 10.05 -22.14
N THR A 175 -26.08 10.25 -22.39
CA THR A 175 -26.85 11.39 -21.89
C THR A 175 -27.56 11.02 -20.59
N PHE A 176 -27.52 11.92 -19.62
CA PHE A 176 -28.17 11.75 -18.32
C PHE A 176 -29.19 12.89 -18.16
N SER A 177 -30.46 12.52 -17.94
CA SER A 177 -31.60 13.43 -17.76
C SER A 177 -31.97 13.60 -16.30
#